data_AF-A0A843E4X5-F1
#
_entry.id   AF-A0A843E4X5-F1
#
_cell.length_a   1.000
_cell.length_b   1.000
_cell.length_c   1.000
_cell.angle_alpha   90.00
_cell.angle_beta   90.00
_cell.angle_gamma   90.00
#
_symmetry.space_group_name_H-M   'P 1'
#
loop_
_entity.id
_entity.type
_entity.pdbx_description
1 polymer ?
#
loop_
_entity_poly.entity_id
_entity_poly.type
_entity_poly.pdbx_seq_one_letter_code
_entity_poly.pdbx_strand_id
1 'polypeptide(L)'
;MALDDVVSEIKYAAEQTAAGILAEADKDVAAIMAEADKEISAMKEKEDKKLAESVERLKRQELSSAELESKKIVLAKKKEILGRAFDETLASLENASVEDKLQMYKKMVAAGKSVIDNPKVYVPAGCNVSAADLGVSEVIPSEKIASGLILENDDGSLQVDMQYRTILQSVWDREMKTLSDILFG
;
A
#
# COMPACT_ATOMS: atom_id res chain seq x y z
N MET A 1 85.40 -30.45 -53.11
CA MET A 1 85.06 -29.03 -53.34
C MET A 1 83.61 -28.88 -53.78
N ALA A 2 83.13 -29.49 -54.88
CA ALA A 2 81.73 -29.34 -55.29
C ALA A 2 80.64 -29.90 -54.33
N LEU A 3 80.94 -30.86 -53.44
CA LEU A 3 79.93 -31.49 -52.56
C LEU A 3 79.72 -30.73 -51.25
N ASP A 4 80.78 -30.16 -50.67
CA ASP A 4 80.71 -29.38 -49.42
C ASP A 4 79.95 -28.07 -49.63
N ASP A 5 80.13 -27.43 -50.79
CA ASP A 5 79.41 -26.21 -51.16
C ASP A 5 77.90 -26.48 -51.29
N VAL A 6 77.51 -27.61 -51.91
CA VAL A 6 76.10 -28.02 -52.03
C VAL A 6 75.48 -28.34 -50.67
N VAL A 7 76.22 -29.00 -49.77
CA VAL A 7 75.74 -29.26 -48.40
C VAL A 7 75.58 -27.96 -47.62
N SER A 8 76.48 -26.99 -47.81
CA SER A 8 76.38 -25.67 -47.20
C SER A 8 75.17 -24.88 -47.71
N GLU A 9 74.90 -24.89 -49.02
CA GLU A 9 73.72 -24.26 -49.60
C GLU A 9 72.41 -24.88 -49.09
N ILE A 10 72.34 -26.21 -48.98
CA ILE A 10 71.15 -26.91 -48.46
C ILE A 10 70.92 -26.54 -46.98
N LYS A 11 71.97 -26.50 -46.16
CA LYS A 11 71.86 -26.08 -44.76
C LYS A 11 71.40 -24.64 -44.64
N TYR A 12 71.99 -23.73 -45.41
CA TYR A 12 71.61 -22.32 -45.43
C TYR A 12 70.14 -22.14 -45.85
N ALA A 13 69.68 -22.85 -46.89
CA ALA A 13 68.30 -22.82 -47.35
C ALA A 13 67.33 -23.41 -46.30
N ALA A 14 67.71 -24.49 -45.61
CA ALA A 14 66.93 -25.09 -44.53
C ALA A 14 66.81 -24.15 -43.32
N GLU A 15 67.91 -23.49 -42.93
CA GLU A 15 67.92 -22.48 -41.86
C GLU A 15 67.04 -21.28 -42.20
N GLN A 16 67.12 -20.78 -43.45
CA GLN A 16 66.25 -19.71 -43.93
C GLN A 16 64.77 -20.11 -43.88
N THR A 17 64.46 -21.35 -44.27
CA THR A 17 63.09 -21.87 -44.26
C THR A 17 62.57 -22.03 -42.83
N ALA A 18 63.38 -22.57 -41.92
CA ALA A 18 63.03 -22.70 -40.51
C ALA A 18 62.83 -21.33 -39.83
N ALA A 19 63.68 -20.35 -40.13
CA ALA A 19 63.53 -18.98 -39.66
C ALA A 19 62.24 -18.34 -40.20
N GLY A 20 61.90 -18.58 -41.47
CA GLY A 20 60.64 -18.10 -42.06
C GLY A 20 59.40 -18.70 -41.38
N ILE A 21 59.41 -19.99 -41.09
CA ILE A 21 58.31 -20.67 -40.38
C ILE A 21 58.14 -20.12 -38.96
N LEU A 22 59.25 -19.93 -38.22
CA LEU A 22 59.20 -19.37 -36.87
C LEU A 22 58.69 -17.92 -36.87
N ALA A 23 59.12 -17.10 -37.83
CA ALA A 23 58.65 -15.73 -37.96
C ALA A 23 57.14 -15.65 -38.25
N GLU A 24 56.60 -16.53 -39.11
CA GLU A 24 55.16 -16.57 -39.37
C GLU A 24 54.40 -17.11 -38.15
N ALA A 25 54.94 -18.12 -37.45
CA ALA A 25 54.33 -18.63 -36.22
C ALA A 25 54.28 -17.56 -35.10
N ASP A 26 55.35 -16.79 -34.92
CA ASP A 26 55.38 -15.68 -33.94
C ASP A 26 54.35 -14.60 -34.29
N LYS A 27 54.18 -14.32 -35.58
CA LYS A 27 53.16 -13.38 -36.07
C LYS A 27 51.75 -13.90 -35.86
N ASP A 28 51.51 -15.19 -36.09
CA ASP A 28 50.21 -15.83 -35.83
C ASP A 28 49.88 -15.82 -34.34
N VAL A 29 50.85 -16.15 -33.47
CA VAL A 29 50.67 -16.06 -32.01
C VAL A 29 50.34 -14.64 -31.59
N ALA A 30 51.07 -13.64 -32.09
CA ALA A 30 50.80 -12.24 -31.79
C ALA A 30 49.40 -11.80 -32.25
N ALA A 31 48.94 -12.26 -33.42
CA ALA A 31 47.61 -11.98 -33.92
C ALA A 31 46.50 -12.63 -33.06
N ILE A 32 46.69 -13.88 -32.64
CA ILE A 32 45.76 -14.59 -31.75
C ILE A 32 45.65 -13.88 -30.40
N MET A 33 46.78 -13.49 -29.81
CA MET A 33 46.79 -12.76 -28.54
C MET A 33 46.09 -11.40 -28.66
N ALA A 34 46.35 -10.66 -29.74
CA ALA A 34 45.72 -9.36 -29.98
C ALA A 34 44.19 -9.47 -30.15
N GLU A 35 43.70 -10.49 -30.85
CA GLU A 35 42.26 -10.73 -30.97
C GLU A 35 41.64 -11.16 -29.64
N ALA A 36 42.31 -12.05 -28.89
CA ALA A 36 41.86 -12.46 -27.56
C ALA A 36 41.77 -11.26 -26.59
N ASP A 37 42.77 -10.38 -26.57
CA ASP A 37 42.76 -9.16 -25.75
C ASP A 37 41.62 -8.21 -26.13
N LYS A 38 41.32 -8.11 -27.43
CA LYS A 38 40.20 -7.32 -27.94
C LYS A 38 38.85 -7.91 -27.53
N GLU A 39 38.69 -9.23 -27.64
CA GLU A 39 37.48 -9.92 -27.19
C GLU A 39 37.27 -9.78 -25.68
N ILE A 40 38.33 -9.96 -24.88
CA ILE A 40 38.30 -9.77 -23.43
C ILE A 40 37.90 -8.33 -23.08
N SER A 41 38.48 -7.34 -23.76
CA SER A 41 38.16 -5.93 -23.53
C SER A 41 36.70 -5.62 -23.87
N ALA A 42 36.21 -6.10 -25.02
CA ALA A 42 34.82 -5.93 -25.42
C ALA A 42 33.85 -6.63 -24.45
N MET A 43 34.22 -7.81 -23.95
CA MET A 43 33.42 -8.52 -22.94
C MET A 43 33.36 -7.75 -21.62
N LYS A 44 34.49 -7.22 -21.15
CA LYS A 44 34.54 -6.39 -19.94
C LYS A 44 33.66 -5.15 -20.06
N GLU A 45 33.81 -4.37 -21.13
CA GLU A 45 32.98 -3.18 -21.35
C GLU A 45 31.48 -3.51 -21.39
N LYS A 46 31.11 -4.62 -22.02
CA LYS A 46 29.72 -5.08 -22.08
C LYS A 46 29.18 -5.46 -20.70
N GLU A 47 29.96 -6.22 -19.92
CA GLU A 47 29.53 -6.62 -18.57
C GLU A 47 29.52 -5.44 -17.60
N ASP A 48 30.48 -4.51 -17.68
CA ASP A 48 30.50 -3.28 -16.88
C ASP A 48 29.26 -2.41 -17.16
N LYS A 49 28.89 -2.28 -18.43
CA LYS A 49 27.66 -1.57 -18.82
C LYS A 49 26.41 -2.25 -18.27
N LYS A 50 26.29 -3.58 -18.42
CA LYS A 50 25.16 -4.34 -17.86
C LYS A 50 25.08 -4.24 -16.34
N LEU A 51 26.23 -4.26 -15.66
CA LEU A 51 26.32 -4.11 -14.22
C LEU A 51 25.85 -2.72 -13.80
N ALA A 52 26.33 -1.66 -14.47
CA ALA A 52 25.90 -0.30 -14.20
C ALA A 52 24.38 -0.12 -14.38
N GLU A 53 23.82 -0.62 -15.49
CA GLU A 53 22.38 -0.60 -15.76
C GLU A 53 21.59 -1.39 -14.70
N SER A 54 22.10 -2.55 -14.26
CA SER A 54 21.45 -3.36 -13.25
C SER A 54 21.49 -2.71 -11.87
N VAL A 55 22.61 -2.08 -11.50
CA VAL A 55 22.73 -1.32 -10.25
C VAL A 55 21.79 -0.13 -10.24
N GLU A 56 21.68 0.62 -11.34
CA GLU A 56 20.73 1.73 -11.43
C GLU A 56 19.28 1.25 -11.30
N ARG A 57 18.93 0.16 -12.00
CA ARG A 57 17.61 -0.45 -11.91
C ARG A 57 17.27 -0.86 -10.49
N LEU A 58 18.20 -1.56 -9.81
CA LEU A 58 18.02 -1.99 -8.42
C LEU A 58 17.86 -0.80 -7.48
N LYS A 59 18.71 0.23 -7.61
CA LYS A 59 18.59 1.47 -6.82
C LYS A 59 17.22 2.12 -6.98
N ARG A 60 16.72 2.22 -8.21
CA ARG A 60 15.41 2.79 -8.49
C ARG A 60 14.28 1.95 -7.88
N GLN A 61 14.39 0.63 -7.97
CA GLN A 61 13.41 -0.29 -7.39
C GLN A 61 13.40 -0.21 -5.87
N GLU A 62 14.56 -0.23 -5.22
CA GLU A 62 14.68 -0.12 -3.77
C GLU A 62 14.16 1.23 -3.26
N LEU A 63 14.50 2.33 -3.93
CA LEU A 63 14.00 3.65 -3.56
C LEU A 63 12.47 3.72 -3.67
N SER A 64 11.91 3.25 -4.79
CA SER A 64 10.46 3.22 -4.98
C SER A 64 9.77 2.32 -3.95
N SER A 65 10.37 1.19 -3.59
CA SER A 65 9.85 0.27 -2.58
C SER A 65 9.84 0.92 -1.20
N ALA A 66 10.96 1.56 -0.82
CA ALA A 66 11.10 2.27 0.45
C ALA A 66 10.11 3.44 0.56
N GLU A 67 9.90 4.21 -0.51
CA GLU A 67 8.90 5.28 -0.56
C GLU A 67 7.47 4.75 -0.38
N LEU A 68 7.13 3.64 -1.03
CA LEU A 68 5.82 3.02 -0.91
C LEU A 68 5.57 2.50 0.51
N GLU A 69 6.55 1.83 1.11
CA GLU A 69 6.42 1.32 2.48
C GLU A 69 6.33 2.45 3.49
N SER A 70 7.11 3.53 3.30
CA SER A 70 7.01 4.74 4.12
C SER A 70 5.60 5.35 4.06
N LYS A 71 5.06 5.53 2.85
CA LYS A 71 3.69 6.03 2.66
C LYS A 71 2.66 5.13 3.32
N LYS A 72 2.81 3.81 3.20
CA LYS A 72 1.92 2.83 3.82
C LYS A 72 1.93 2.92 5.34
N ILE A 73 3.10 3.05 5.96
CA ILE A 73 3.24 3.22 7.41
C ILE A 73 2.51 4.51 7.86
N VAL A 74 2.73 5.62 7.16
CA VAL A 74 2.08 6.90 7.49
C VAL A 74 0.56 6.78 7.36
N LEU A 75 0.06 6.23 6.26
CA LEU A 75 -1.38 6.05 6.05
C LEU A 75 -2.01 5.12 7.08
N ALA A 76 -1.33 4.03 7.45
CA ALA A 76 -1.79 3.12 8.50
C ALA A 76 -1.92 3.84 9.84
N LYS A 77 -0.94 4.68 10.20
CA LYS A 77 -0.99 5.48 11.43
C LYS A 77 -2.05 6.57 11.41
N LYS A 78 -2.25 7.24 10.26
CA LYS A 78 -3.38 8.19 10.10
C LYS A 78 -4.73 7.50 10.30
N LYS A 79 -4.92 6.31 9.71
CA LYS A 79 -6.14 5.50 9.90
C LYS A 79 -6.35 5.10 11.36
N GLU A 80 -5.28 4.70 12.06
CA GLU A 80 -5.34 4.35 13.48
C GLU A 80 -5.77 5.55 14.34
N ILE A 81 -5.24 6.75 14.06
CA ILE A 81 -5.62 7.99 14.76
C ILE A 81 -7.10 8.33 14.50
N LEU A 82 -7.54 8.27 13.24
CA LEU A 82 -8.94 8.50 12.89
C LEU A 82 -9.87 7.51 13.58
N GLY A 83 -9.50 6.22 13.59
CA GLY A 83 -10.28 5.18 14.29
C GLY A 83 -10.39 5.46 15.78
N ARG A 84 -9.29 5.83 16.45
CA ARG A 84 -9.33 6.19 17.88
C ARG A 84 -10.22 7.40 18.14
N ALA A 85 -10.13 8.45 17.32
CA ALA A 85 -10.98 9.62 17.46
C ALA A 85 -12.47 9.30 17.26
N PHE A 86 -12.79 8.41 16.31
CA PHE A 86 -14.15 7.90 16.12
C PHE A 86 -14.65 7.17 17.37
N ASP A 87 -13.87 6.20 17.87
CA ASP A 87 -14.26 5.38 19.02
C ASP A 87 -14.38 6.21 20.32
N GLU A 88 -13.48 7.17 20.55
CA GLU A 88 -13.55 8.09 21.69
C GLU A 88 -14.77 9.02 21.61
N THR A 89 -15.08 9.53 20.41
CA THR A 89 -16.27 10.35 20.19
C THR A 89 -17.54 9.54 20.41
N LEU A 90 -17.60 8.31 19.89
CA LEU A 90 -18.71 7.40 20.13
C LEU A 90 -18.87 7.10 21.62
N ALA A 91 -17.78 6.75 22.31
CA ALA A 91 -17.81 6.50 23.75
C ALA A 91 -18.29 7.73 24.53
N SER A 92 -17.95 8.95 24.09
CA SER A 92 -18.46 10.19 24.70
C SER A 92 -19.98 10.33 24.53
N LEU A 93 -20.51 10.04 23.34
CA LEU A 93 -21.97 10.03 23.09
C LEU A 93 -22.67 8.95 23.93
N GLU A 94 -22.08 7.76 24.02
CA GLU A 94 -22.61 6.62 24.77
C GLU A 94 -22.58 6.85 26.28
N ASN A 95 -21.64 7.65 26.78
CA ASN A 95 -21.50 7.97 28.20
C ASN A 95 -22.06 9.35 28.57
N ALA A 96 -22.76 10.01 27.65
CA ALA A 96 -23.44 11.28 27.93
C ALA A 96 -24.46 11.14 29.07
N SER A 97 -24.78 12.27 29.71
CA SER A 97 -25.77 12.33 30.80
C SER A 97 -27.13 11.82 30.35
N VAL A 98 -27.98 11.41 31.30
CA VAL A 98 -29.33 10.91 30.97
C VAL A 98 -30.17 12.02 30.31
N GLU A 99 -30.02 13.25 30.80
CA GLU A 99 -30.69 14.43 30.27
C GLU A 99 -30.26 14.71 28.82
N ASP A 100 -28.96 14.68 28.53
CA ASP A 100 -28.44 14.90 27.18
C ASP A 100 -28.89 13.80 26.22
N LYS A 101 -28.83 12.53 26.65
CA LYS A 101 -29.31 11.39 25.87
C LYS A 101 -30.79 11.51 25.54
N LEU A 102 -31.62 11.93 26.50
CA LEU A 102 -33.05 12.13 26.26
C LEU A 102 -33.30 13.22 25.21
N GLN A 103 -32.53 14.33 25.25
CA GLN A 103 -32.62 15.37 24.23
C GLN A 103 -32.18 14.87 22.85
N MET A 104 -31.12 14.07 22.78
CA MET A 104 -30.67 13.45 21.54
C MET A 104 -31.72 12.48 20.98
N TYR A 105 -32.30 11.63 21.82
CA TYR A 105 -33.35 10.68 21.44
C TYR A 105 -34.60 11.37 20.90
N LYS A 106 -35.04 12.46 21.54
CA LYS A 106 -36.15 13.28 21.01
C LYS A 106 -35.86 13.80 19.60
N LYS A 107 -34.63 14.27 19.34
CA LYS A 107 -34.22 14.74 18.02
C LYS A 107 -34.14 13.62 16.99
N MET A 108 -33.63 12.45 17.37
CA MET A 108 -33.58 11.26 16.51
C MET A 108 -34.99 10.81 16.11
N VAL A 109 -35.91 10.75 17.07
CA VAL A 109 -37.31 10.42 16.81
C VAL A 109 -37.95 11.45 15.90
N ALA A 110 -37.75 12.74 16.15
CA ALA A 110 -38.27 13.80 15.29
C ALA A 110 -37.76 13.68 13.84
N ALA A 111 -36.47 13.34 13.66
CA ALA A 111 -35.90 13.09 12.34
C ALA A 111 -36.52 11.85 11.68
N GLY A 112 -36.63 10.73 12.40
CA GLY A 112 -37.22 9.50 11.87
C GLY A 112 -38.72 9.59 11.59
N LYS A 113 -39.45 10.49 12.28
CA LYS A 113 -40.86 10.77 12.00
C LYS A 113 -41.15 11.31 10.61
N SER A 114 -40.15 11.89 9.94
CA SER A 114 -40.25 12.23 8.52
C SER A 114 -40.39 11.02 7.60
N VAL A 115 -40.05 9.83 8.10
CA VAL A 115 -40.10 8.55 7.38
C VAL A 115 -41.20 7.65 7.93
N ILE A 116 -41.37 7.59 9.26
CA ILE A 116 -42.38 6.78 9.95
C ILE A 116 -43.19 7.67 10.90
N ASP A 117 -44.43 7.98 10.55
CA ASP A 117 -45.26 8.98 11.27
C ASP A 117 -45.43 8.68 12.78
N ASN A 118 -45.70 7.41 13.13
CA ASN A 118 -45.86 6.96 14.51
C ASN A 118 -45.05 5.68 14.79
N PRO A 119 -43.73 5.78 15.02
CA PRO A 119 -42.85 4.63 15.10
C PRO A 119 -42.92 3.94 16.47
N LYS A 120 -42.74 2.62 16.49
CA LYS A 120 -42.28 1.89 17.66
C LYS A 120 -40.78 2.12 17.81
N VAL A 121 -40.32 2.40 19.02
CA VAL A 121 -38.91 2.72 19.27
C VAL A 121 -38.26 1.64 20.10
N TYR A 122 -37.22 1.02 19.55
CA TYR A 122 -36.36 0.12 20.28
C TYR A 122 -35.23 0.91 20.96
N VAL A 123 -35.06 0.70 22.27
CA VAL A 123 -34.06 1.36 23.12
C VAL A 123 -33.11 0.33 23.73
N PRO A 124 -31.90 0.74 24.18
CA PRO A 124 -31.01 -0.15 24.92
C PRO A 124 -31.67 -0.72 26.17
N ALA A 125 -31.34 -1.97 26.50
CA ALA A 125 -31.76 -2.58 27.75
C ALA A 125 -31.29 -1.73 28.95
N GLY A 126 -32.21 -1.42 29.88
CA GLY A 126 -31.93 -0.56 31.04
C GLY A 126 -32.10 0.94 30.78
N CYS A 127 -32.52 1.36 29.60
CA CYS A 127 -32.87 2.75 29.31
C CYS A 127 -34.26 3.11 29.89
N ASN A 128 -34.31 4.00 30.88
CA ASN A 128 -35.56 4.48 31.48
C ASN A 128 -36.12 5.68 30.72
N VAL A 129 -36.64 5.46 29.52
CA VAL A 129 -37.34 6.47 28.71
C VAL A 129 -38.72 5.94 28.35
N SER A 130 -39.76 6.75 28.53
CA SER A 130 -41.13 6.34 28.21
C SER A 130 -41.55 6.76 26.79
N ALA A 131 -42.59 6.11 26.27
CA ALA A 131 -43.19 6.49 24.99
C ALA A 131 -43.73 7.93 25.01
N ALA A 132 -44.22 8.41 26.17
CA ALA A 132 -44.66 9.78 26.35
C ALA A 132 -43.48 10.78 26.27
N ASP A 133 -42.31 10.41 26.81
CA ASP A 133 -41.12 11.26 26.76
C ASP A 133 -40.65 11.47 25.32
N LEU A 134 -40.76 10.46 24.46
CA LEU A 134 -40.35 10.52 23.05
C LEU A 134 -41.49 10.91 22.11
N GLY A 135 -42.73 10.88 22.58
CA GLY A 135 -43.93 11.12 21.77
C GLY A 135 -44.14 10.06 20.68
N VAL A 136 -43.98 8.77 21.01
CA VAL A 136 -44.02 7.64 20.06
C VAL A 136 -45.10 6.62 20.43
N SER A 137 -45.36 5.64 19.57
CA SER A 137 -46.41 4.63 19.81
C SER A 137 -46.05 3.70 20.96
N GLU A 138 -44.80 3.22 20.99
CA GLU A 138 -44.32 2.26 21.96
C GLU A 138 -42.80 2.41 22.14
N VAL A 139 -42.30 2.10 23.35
CA VAL A 139 -40.87 1.97 23.63
C VAL A 139 -40.59 0.54 24.06
N ILE A 140 -39.68 -0.13 23.35
CA ILE A 140 -39.37 -1.55 23.51
C ILE A 140 -37.89 -1.70 23.88
N PRO A 141 -37.56 -2.20 25.08
CA PRO A 141 -36.18 -2.51 25.44
C PRO A 141 -35.62 -3.64 24.56
N SER A 142 -34.38 -3.48 24.09
CA SER A 142 -33.70 -4.46 23.24
C SER A 142 -32.25 -4.67 23.67
N GLU A 143 -31.90 -5.93 23.94
CA GLU A 143 -30.51 -6.37 24.23
C GLU A 143 -29.59 -6.23 23.00
N LYS A 144 -30.15 -6.08 21.80
CA LYS A 144 -29.38 -5.93 20.55
C LYS A 144 -28.87 -4.51 20.33
N ILE A 145 -29.42 -3.53 21.05
CA ILE A 145 -29.08 -2.13 20.88
C ILE A 145 -28.15 -1.73 22.02
N ALA A 146 -26.88 -1.50 21.70
CA ALA A 146 -25.91 -1.00 22.67
C ALA A 146 -26.18 0.47 23.02
N SER A 147 -26.48 1.30 22.01
CA SER A 147 -26.66 2.74 22.17
C SER A 147 -27.46 3.36 21.01
N GLY A 148 -28.13 4.49 21.27
CA GLY A 148 -29.05 5.14 20.32
C GLY A 148 -30.39 4.44 20.20
N LEU A 149 -31.06 4.56 19.04
CA LEU A 149 -32.44 4.08 18.83
C LEU A 149 -32.60 3.34 17.51
N ILE A 150 -33.57 2.44 17.43
CA ILE A 150 -34.09 1.94 16.16
C ILE A 150 -35.58 2.26 16.11
N LEU A 151 -36.04 2.87 15.02
CA LEU A 151 -37.45 3.18 14.80
C LEU A 151 -38.02 2.15 13.83
N GLU A 152 -39.16 1.58 14.17
CA GLU A 152 -39.87 0.60 13.35
C GLU A 152 -41.32 1.05 13.14
N ASN A 153 -41.89 0.77 11.98
CA ASN A 153 -43.31 0.99 11.74
C ASN A 153 -44.17 -0.14 12.34
N ASP A 154 -45.48 0.03 12.37
CA ASP A 154 -46.36 -0.90 13.10
C ASP A 154 -46.34 -2.34 12.58
N ASP A 155 -46.12 -2.54 11.27
CA ASP A 155 -46.09 -3.84 10.60
C ASP A 155 -44.69 -4.48 10.48
N GLY A 156 -43.64 -3.78 10.95
CA GLY A 156 -42.26 -4.25 10.91
C GLY A 156 -41.61 -4.25 9.51
N SER A 157 -42.27 -3.70 8.49
CA SER A 157 -41.75 -3.65 7.12
C SER A 157 -40.66 -2.61 6.91
N LEU A 158 -40.58 -1.60 7.77
CA LEU A 158 -39.65 -0.48 7.66
C LEU A 158 -38.97 -0.20 9.00
N GLN A 159 -37.64 -0.18 8.98
CA GLN A 159 -36.81 0.20 10.11
C GLN A 159 -35.88 1.34 9.73
N VAL A 160 -35.69 2.28 10.66
CA VAL A 160 -34.74 3.38 10.56
C VAL A 160 -33.75 3.26 11.70
N ASP A 161 -32.49 2.99 11.35
CA ASP A 161 -31.39 2.91 12.29
C ASP A 161 -30.93 4.33 12.69
N MET A 162 -31.20 4.67 13.95
CA MET A 162 -30.79 5.92 14.59
C MET A 162 -29.81 5.65 15.74
N GLN A 163 -29.03 4.58 15.63
CA GLN A 163 -27.97 4.29 16.60
C GLN A 163 -26.86 5.35 16.51
N TYR A 164 -26.22 5.68 17.64
CA TYR A 164 -25.16 6.70 17.67
C TYR A 164 -24.04 6.39 16.68
N ARG A 165 -23.63 5.11 16.59
CA ARG A 165 -22.61 4.65 15.65
C ARG A 165 -23.01 4.93 14.20
N THR A 166 -24.26 4.63 13.82
CA THR A 166 -24.74 4.80 12.44
C THR A 166 -24.78 6.27 12.05
N ILE A 167 -25.29 7.12 12.94
CA ILE A 167 -25.33 8.57 12.73
C ILE A 167 -23.91 9.15 12.68
N LEU A 168 -23.05 8.78 13.63
CA LEU A 168 -21.66 9.24 13.67
C LEU A 168 -20.91 8.80 12.42
N GLN A 169 -21.08 7.55 11.96
CA GLN A 169 -20.47 7.03 10.73
C GLN A 169 -20.89 7.86 9.52
N SER A 170 -22.18 8.19 9.39
CA SER A 170 -22.67 9.03 8.29
C SER A 170 -22.04 10.42 8.28
N VAL A 171 -21.91 11.06 9.45
CA VAL A 171 -21.23 12.35 9.57
C VAL A 171 -19.73 12.20 9.28
N TRP A 172 -19.11 11.14 9.80
CA TRP A 172 -17.69 10.86 9.65
C TRP A 172 -17.30 10.67 8.18
N ASP A 173 -18.09 9.92 7.42
CA ASP A 173 -17.87 9.67 6.00
C ASP A 173 -18.04 10.95 5.18
N ARG A 174 -19.01 11.80 5.55
CA ARG A 174 -19.25 13.10 4.88
C ARG A 174 -18.12 14.10 5.15
N GLU A 175 -17.64 14.15 6.39
CA GLU A 175 -16.65 15.13 6.86
C GLU A 175 -15.21 14.61 6.80
N MET A 176 -14.97 13.42 6.24
CA MET A 176 -13.66 12.74 6.25
C MET A 176 -12.52 13.63 5.74
N LYS A 177 -12.79 14.45 4.71
CA LYS A 177 -11.81 15.39 4.17
C LYS A 177 -11.46 16.46 5.21
N THR A 178 -12.47 17.13 5.75
CA THR A 178 -12.33 18.15 6.79
C THR A 178 -11.60 17.61 8.02
N LEU A 179 -11.95 16.39 8.45
CA LEU A 179 -11.29 15.71 9.58
C LEU A 179 -9.82 15.43 9.30
N SER A 180 -9.50 14.99 8.07
CA SER A 180 -8.12 14.73 7.66
C SER A 180 -7.29 16.01 7.62
N ASP A 181 -7.84 17.10 7.08
CA ASP A 181 -7.17 18.40 7.00
C ASP A 181 -6.90 18.96 8.42
N ILE A 182 -7.87 18.85 9.34
CA ILE A 182 -7.70 19.31 10.73
C ILE A 182 -6.62 18.50 11.48
N LEU A 183 -6.63 17.17 11.34
CA LEU A 183 -5.75 16.30 12.12
C LEU A 183 -4.33 16.18 11.55
N PHE A 184 -4.18 16.34 10.24
CA PHE A 184 -2.93 16.01 9.57
C PHE A 184 -2.34 17.14 8.71
N GLY A 185 -3.06 18.25 8.52
CA GLY A 185 -2.62 19.38 7.70
C GLY A 185 -2.85 19.16 6.22
#